data_AF-A0A932EF28-F1
#
_entry.id   AF-A0A932EF28-F1
#
_cell.length_a   1.000
_cell.length_b   1.000
_cell.length_c   1.000
_cell.angle_alpha   90.00
_cell.angle_beta   90.00
_cell.angle_gamma   90.00
#
_symmetry.space_group_name_H-M   'P 1'
#
loop_
_entity.id
_entity.type
_entity.pdbx_description
1 polymer ?
#
loop_
_entity_poly.entity_id
_entity_poly.type
_entity_poly.pdbx_seq_one_letter_code
_entity_poly.pdbx_strand_id
1 'polypeptide(L)'
;MKQKGSNLKLVLILTILGLLVLILGSQLPSYTRLALVFLILPTLFVFLKNGNHIDKKKLLVTCFLAIIATIIWDNIAIEFKVWDFPMESVIGWLFGAPIEEYFFAFWIVAMSVGIYTSLHKKRTVINVPHFKIVPLIMLVAVLQILVLYSLIFHNPESYIKWLLVFAIIPSFFYIFRKGEKISYPKLILTASIMGLITIPYDYIFMSHSWYHYDTAIIGRIVGVPIDDILFSFFTSITIIGFYTSVPHNHPFTGKWLDKDI
;
A
#
# COMPACT_ATOMS: atom_id res chain seq x y z
N MET A 1 -29.20 -16.22 0.72
CA MET A 1 -28.47 -17.46 0.32
C MET A 1 -28.06 -17.55 -1.16
N LYS A 2 -28.46 -16.64 -2.09
CA LYS A 2 -28.10 -16.74 -3.53
C LYS A 2 -26.68 -16.28 -3.93
N GLN A 3 -25.91 -15.65 -3.04
CA GLN A 3 -24.64 -14.99 -3.40
C GLN A 3 -23.42 -15.93 -3.44
N LYS A 4 -23.47 -17.09 -2.76
CA LYS A 4 -22.29 -17.98 -2.59
C LYS A 4 -21.83 -18.60 -3.91
N GLY A 5 -22.76 -18.93 -4.82
CA GLY A 5 -22.45 -19.49 -6.14
C GLY A 5 -21.88 -18.49 -7.15
N SER A 6 -22.12 -17.19 -6.96
CA SER A 6 -21.58 -16.14 -7.84
C SER A 6 -20.09 -15.88 -7.57
N ASN A 7 -19.67 -15.92 -6.31
CA ASN A 7 -18.27 -15.70 -5.94
C ASN A 7 -17.34 -16.80 -6.44
N LEU A 8 -17.76 -18.07 -6.38
CA LEU A 8 -16.94 -19.18 -6.86
C LEU A 8 -16.73 -19.11 -8.38
N LYS A 9 -17.78 -18.79 -9.14
CA LYS A 9 -17.67 -18.58 -10.59
C LYS A 9 -16.72 -17.44 -10.92
N LEU A 10 -16.80 -16.33 -10.19
CA LEU A 10 -15.90 -15.20 -10.39
C LEU A 10 -14.44 -15.57 -10.10
N VAL A 11 -14.17 -16.24 -8.98
CA VAL A 11 -12.81 -16.72 -8.65
C VAL A 11 -12.31 -17.63 -9.75
N LEU A 12 -13.12 -18.60 -10.20
CA LEU A 12 -12.72 -19.52 -11.26
C LEU A 12 -12.39 -18.79 -12.57
N ILE A 13 -13.21 -17.82 -12.97
CA ILE A 13 -12.98 -16.99 -14.17
C ILE A 13 -11.66 -16.24 -14.03
N LEU A 14 -11.43 -15.55 -12.91
CA LEU A 14 -10.19 -14.79 -12.68
C LEU A 14 -8.97 -15.72 -12.63
N THR A 15 -9.08 -16.90 -12.03
CA THR A 15 -8.00 -17.91 -12.02
C THR A 15 -7.68 -18.38 -13.44
N ILE A 16 -8.69 -18.70 -14.25
CA ILE A 16 -8.49 -19.12 -15.65
C ILE A 16 -7.83 -17.99 -16.44
N LEU A 17 -8.28 -16.74 -16.28
CA LEU A 17 -7.67 -15.58 -16.92
C LEU A 17 -6.21 -15.40 -16.49
N GLY A 18 -5.91 -15.55 -15.20
CA GLY A 18 -4.53 -15.49 -14.68
C GLY A 18 -3.65 -16.57 -15.29
N LEU A 19 -4.14 -17.82 -15.37
CA LEU A 19 -3.41 -18.91 -16.02
C LEU A 19 -3.18 -18.65 -17.51
N LEU A 20 -4.19 -18.13 -18.22
CA LEU A 20 -4.04 -17.75 -19.63
C LEU A 20 -2.99 -16.67 -19.82
N VAL A 21 -2.95 -15.65 -18.95
CA VAL A 21 -1.90 -14.62 -18.98
C VAL A 21 -0.52 -15.21 -18.70
N LEU A 22 -0.40 -16.14 -17.75
CA LEU A 22 0.89 -16.78 -17.45
C LEU A 22 1.39 -17.67 -18.60
N ILE A 23 0.49 -18.40 -19.27
CA ILE A 23 0.84 -19.32 -20.36
C ILE A 23 1.08 -18.58 -21.68
N LEU A 24 0.16 -17.68 -22.05
CA LEU A 24 0.16 -17.02 -23.37
C LEU A 24 0.92 -15.69 -23.36
N GLY A 25 1.10 -15.08 -22.20
CA GLY A 25 1.80 -13.79 -22.05
C GLY A 25 3.33 -13.92 -22.00
N SER A 26 3.92 -14.98 -22.54
CA SER A 26 5.38 -15.17 -22.55
C SER A 26 6.14 -14.07 -23.28
N GLN A 27 5.47 -13.33 -24.17
CA GLN A 27 6.00 -12.18 -24.89
C GLN A 27 5.93 -10.87 -24.10
N LEU A 28 5.20 -10.84 -22.97
CA LEU A 28 5.14 -9.66 -22.11
C LEU A 28 6.35 -9.61 -21.19
N PRO A 29 6.83 -8.41 -20.85
CA PRO A 29 7.83 -8.25 -19.80
C PRO A 29 7.35 -8.91 -18.50
N SER A 30 8.31 -9.45 -17.75
CA SER A 30 8.02 -10.27 -16.57
C SER A 30 7.22 -9.51 -15.53
N TYR A 31 7.56 -8.25 -15.26
CA TYR A 31 6.82 -7.41 -14.32
C TYR A 31 5.41 -7.16 -14.83
N THR A 32 5.23 -6.76 -16.10
CA THR A 32 3.89 -6.55 -16.67
C THR A 32 3.01 -7.79 -16.51
N ARG A 33 3.54 -8.96 -16.86
CA ARG A 33 2.81 -10.23 -16.78
C ARG A 33 2.41 -10.55 -15.34
N LEU A 34 3.32 -10.38 -14.38
CA LEU A 34 3.05 -10.62 -12.97
C LEU A 34 2.09 -9.59 -12.39
N ALA A 35 2.19 -8.31 -12.77
CA ALA A 35 1.28 -7.25 -12.37
C ALA A 35 -0.16 -7.54 -12.82
N LEU A 36 -0.35 -8.01 -14.06
CA LEU A 36 -1.67 -8.43 -14.53
C LEU A 36 -2.28 -9.52 -13.63
N VAL A 37 -1.49 -10.53 -13.25
CA VAL A 37 -1.99 -11.71 -12.53
C VAL A 37 -2.16 -11.45 -11.03
N PHE A 38 -1.15 -10.85 -10.40
CA PHE A 38 -1.07 -10.71 -8.94
C PHE A 38 -1.59 -9.36 -8.46
N LEU A 39 -1.57 -8.32 -9.28
CA LEU A 39 -2.09 -7.01 -8.89
C LEU A 39 -3.51 -6.80 -9.45
N ILE A 40 -3.67 -6.83 -10.77
CA ILE A 40 -4.95 -6.45 -11.38
C ILE A 40 -6.08 -7.43 -11.03
N LEU A 41 -5.88 -8.75 -11.16
CA LEU A 41 -6.96 -9.72 -10.92
C LEU A 41 -7.47 -9.72 -9.46
N PRO A 42 -6.62 -9.71 -8.41
CA PRO A 42 -7.10 -9.58 -7.04
C PRO A 42 -7.82 -8.27 -6.77
N THR A 43 -7.36 -7.16 -7.36
CA THR A 43 -8.06 -5.88 -7.25
C THR A 43 -9.44 -5.94 -7.91
N LEU A 44 -9.55 -6.51 -9.12
CA LEU A 44 -10.85 -6.72 -9.77
C LEU A 44 -11.78 -7.58 -8.92
N PHE A 45 -11.27 -8.65 -8.30
CA PHE A 45 -12.05 -9.47 -7.39
C PHE A 45 -12.62 -8.65 -6.22
N VAL A 46 -11.78 -7.81 -5.59
CA VAL A 46 -12.21 -6.93 -4.49
C VAL A 46 -13.30 -5.97 -4.96
N PHE A 47 -13.16 -5.33 -6.12
CA PHE A 47 -14.16 -4.41 -6.64
C PHE A 47 -15.48 -5.10 -7.01
N LEU A 48 -15.42 -6.27 -7.63
CA LEU A 48 -16.62 -6.99 -8.02
C LEU A 48 -17.37 -7.57 -6.81
N LYS A 49 -16.64 -8.00 -5.77
CA LYS A 49 -17.24 -8.55 -4.56
C LYS A 49 -17.75 -7.46 -3.61
N ASN A 50 -16.98 -6.41 -3.41
CA ASN A 50 -17.19 -5.42 -2.34
C ASN A 50 -17.45 -4.00 -2.85
N GLY A 51 -17.62 -3.79 -4.16
CA GLY A 51 -17.73 -2.47 -4.76
C GLY A 51 -18.88 -1.61 -4.24
N ASN A 52 -19.90 -2.22 -3.61
CA ASN A 52 -21.01 -1.50 -2.97
C ASN A 52 -20.70 -1.04 -1.54
N HIS A 53 -19.65 -1.58 -0.91
CA HIS A 53 -19.23 -1.22 0.45
C HIS A 53 -18.05 -0.25 0.49
N ILE A 54 -17.44 0.00 -0.67
CA ILE A 54 -16.32 0.92 -0.83
C ILE A 54 -16.86 2.25 -1.38
N ASP A 55 -16.51 3.35 -0.70
CA ASP A 55 -16.78 4.69 -1.18
C ASP A 55 -15.80 5.00 -2.32
N LYS A 56 -16.32 4.89 -3.56
CA LYS A 56 -15.53 5.06 -4.77
C LYS A 56 -14.88 6.44 -4.87
N LYS A 57 -15.50 7.49 -4.33
CA LYS A 57 -14.93 8.84 -4.37
C LYS A 57 -13.73 8.93 -3.45
N LYS A 58 -13.86 8.46 -2.21
CA LYS A 58 -12.73 8.41 -1.27
C LYS A 58 -11.60 7.55 -1.79
N LEU A 59 -11.93 6.37 -2.34
CA LEU A 59 -10.94 5.47 -2.92
C LEU A 59 -10.18 6.15 -4.06
N LEU A 60 -10.87 6.84 -4.98
CA LEU A 60 -10.22 7.55 -6.08
C LEU A 60 -9.23 8.60 -5.58
N VAL A 61 -9.61 9.38 -4.55
CA VAL A 61 -8.69 10.37 -3.94
C VAL A 61 -7.48 9.68 -3.30
N THR A 62 -7.71 8.60 -2.55
CA THR A 62 -6.63 7.82 -1.94
C THR A 62 -5.69 7.23 -2.99
N CYS A 63 -6.21 6.65 -4.08
CA CYS A 63 -5.42 6.11 -5.18
C CYS A 63 -4.61 7.20 -5.87
N PHE A 64 -5.21 8.36 -6.15
CA PHE A 64 -4.52 9.47 -6.79
C PHE A 64 -3.31 9.95 -5.96
N LEU A 65 -3.48 10.11 -4.65
CA LEU A 65 -2.38 10.50 -3.77
C LEU A 65 -1.34 9.39 -3.61
N ALA A 66 -1.76 8.13 -3.56
CA ALA A 66 -0.83 6.99 -3.52
C ALA A 66 0.03 6.94 -4.78
N ILE A 67 -0.54 7.16 -5.97
CA ILE A 67 0.22 7.21 -7.22
C ILE A 67 1.25 8.36 -7.19
N ILE A 68 0.87 9.55 -6.74
CA ILE A 68 1.82 10.67 -6.61
C ILE A 68 2.94 10.30 -5.62
N ALA A 69 2.59 9.71 -4.49
CA ALA A 69 3.57 9.29 -3.49
C ALA A 69 4.52 8.22 -4.06
N THR A 70 4.00 7.23 -4.79
CA THR A 70 4.80 6.19 -5.47
C THR A 70 5.77 6.79 -6.47
N ILE A 71 5.34 7.73 -7.31
CA ILE A 71 6.25 8.40 -8.26
C ILE A 71 7.42 9.04 -7.51
N ILE A 72 7.13 9.83 -6.46
CA ILE A 72 8.18 10.51 -5.68
C ILE A 72 9.11 9.48 -5.02
N TRP A 73 8.51 8.49 -4.38
CA TRP A 73 9.21 7.47 -3.62
C TRP A 73 10.11 6.60 -4.51
N ASP A 74 9.62 6.12 -5.66
CA ASP A 74 10.40 5.26 -6.57
C ASP A 74 11.57 6.01 -7.18
N ASN A 75 11.39 7.27 -7.58
CA ASN A 75 12.48 8.09 -8.10
C ASN A 75 13.60 8.24 -7.04
N ILE A 76 13.21 8.48 -5.79
CA ILE A 76 14.17 8.56 -4.67
C ILE A 76 14.85 7.20 -4.46
N ALA A 77 14.07 6.12 -4.39
CA ALA A 77 14.58 4.78 -4.12
C ALA A 77 15.58 4.31 -5.21
N ILE A 78 15.30 4.60 -6.47
CA ILE A 78 16.17 4.26 -7.60
C ILE A 78 17.44 5.11 -7.57
N GLU A 79 17.33 6.42 -7.39
CA GLU A 79 18.47 7.33 -7.31
C GLU A 79 19.44 6.94 -6.20
N PHE A 80 18.91 6.55 -5.03
CA PHE A 80 19.70 6.13 -3.88
C PHE A 80 20.05 4.64 -3.85
N LYS A 81 19.77 3.90 -4.94
CA LYS A 81 20.09 2.46 -5.05
C LYS A 81 19.52 1.64 -3.89
N VAL A 82 18.28 1.94 -3.51
CA VAL A 82 17.50 1.11 -2.57
C VAL A 82 16.97 -0.12 -3.31
N TRP A 83 16.45 0.10 -4.52
CA TRP A 83 16.04 -0.94 -5.46
C TRP A 83 16.14 -0.43 -6.89
N ASP A 84 15.95 -1.35 -7.84
CA ASP A 84 15.95 -1.03 -9.26
C ASP A 84 15.19 -2.10 -10.08
N PHE A 85 14.91 -1.76 -11.33
CA PHE A 85 14.12 -2.55 -12.27
C PHE A 85 14.91 -2.79 -13.56
N PRO A 86 15.16 -4.06 -13.94
CA PRO A 86 15.71 -4.37 -15.26
C PRO A 86 14.83 -3.81 -16.38
N MET A 87 15.42 -3.18 -17.38
CA MET A 87 14.66 -2.51 -18.46
C MET A 87 13.82 -3.51 -19.26
N GLU A 88 14.28 -4.76 -19.38
CA GLU A 88 13.59 -5.85 -20.04
C GLU A 88 12.42 -6.43 -19.24
N SER A 89 12.31 -6.13 -17.94
CA SER A 89 11.25 -6.64 -17.08
C SER A 89 9.99 -5.79 -17.11
N VAL A 90 10.05 -4.56 -17.65
CA VAL A 90 8.98 -3.57 -17.63
C VAL A 90 8.52 -3.19 -19.04
N ILE A 91 7.26 -2.79 -19.20
CA ILE A 91 6.74 -2.35 -20.51
C ILE A 91 7.19 -0.93 -20.89
N GLY A 92 7.60 -0.14 -19.90
CA GLY A 92 8.09 1.21 -20.11
C GLY A 92 8.12 2.02 -18.81
N TRP A 93 8.67 3.22 -18.92
CA TRP A 93 8.86 4.14 -17.82
C TRP A 93 8.02 5.40 -18.01
N LEU A 94 7.41 5.87 -16.94
CA LEU A 94 6.67 7.11 -16.90
C LEU A 94 7.04 7.88 -15.63
N PHE A 95 7.39 9.16 -15.77
CA PHE A 95 7.84 10.02 -14.67
C PHE A 95 8.92 9.39 -13.76
N GLY A 96 9.83 8.60 -14.33
CA GLY A 96 10.95 7.99 -13.60
C GLY A 96 10.61 6.74 -12.80
N ALA A 97 9.41 6.16 -12.97
CA ALA A 97 9.04 4.86 -12.41
C ALA A 97 8.50 3.93 -13.52
N PRO A 98 8.63 2.60 -13.41
CA PRO A 98 7.96 1.65 -14.29
C PRO A 98 6.44 1.86 -14.30
N ILE A 99 5.79 1.64 -15.44
CA ILE A 99 4.33 1.72 -15.55
C ILE A 99 3.63 0.75 -14.58
N GLU A 100 4.28 -0.37 -14.29
CA GLU A 100 3.82 -1.40 -13.35
C GLU A 100 3.64 -0.87 -11.92
N GLU A 101 4.47 0.07 -11.49
CA GLU A 101 4.40 0.66 -10.14
C GLU A 101 3.11 1.47 -9.92
N TYR A 102 2.52 2.00 -10.98
CA TYR A 102 1.22 2.67 -10.93
C TYR A 102 0.11 1.67 -10.62
N PHE A 103 0.20 0.45 -11.17
CA PHE A 103 -0.72 -0.64 -10.83
C PHE A 103 -0.48 -1.15 -9.41
N PHE A 104 0.77 -1.21 -8.95
CA PHE A 104 1.10 -1.56 -7.58
C PHE A 104 0.54 -0.54 -6.57
N ALA A 105 0.73 0.76 -6.81
CA ALA A 105 0.15 1.84 -6.01
C ALA A 105 -1.38 1.77 -5.94
N PHE A 106 -2.02 1.47 -7.07
CA PHE A 106 -3.47 1.27 -7.09
C PHE A 106 -3.88 0.00 -6.33
N TRP A 107 -3.17 -1.10 -6.53
CA TRP A 107 -3.42 -2.39 -5.90
C TRP A 107 -3.34 -2.31 -4.38
N ILE A 108 -2.26 -1.73 -3.83
CA ILE A 108 -2.08 -1.65 -2.37
C ILE A 108 -3.22 -0.85 -1.73
N VAL A 109 -3.66 0.24 -2.37
CA VAL A 109 -4.83 1.00 -1.90
C VAL A 109 -6.12 0.18 -1.97
N ALA A 110 -6.41 -0.39 -3.13
CA ALA A 110 -7.64 -1.14 -3.35
C ALA A 110 -7.75 -2.37 -2.44
N MET A 111 -6.65 -3.10 -2.25
CA MET A 111 -6.59 -4.28 -1.39
C MET A 111 -6.73 -3.90 0.08
N SER A 112 -5.98 -2.91 0.57
CA SER A 112 -6.07 -2.50 1.98
C SER A 112 -7.46 -1.98 2.33
N VAL A 113 -8.04 -1.11 1.50
CA VAL A 113 -9.42 -0.62 1.70
C VAL A 113 -10.44 -1.76 1.55
N GLY A 114 -10.26 -2.63 0.56
CA GLY A 114 -11.14 -3.77 0.30
C GLY A 114 -11.20 -4.78 1.44
N ILE A 115 -10.05 -5.16 1.98
CA ILE A 115 -9.95 -6.05 3.14
C ILE A 115 -10.58 -5.37 4.35
N TYR A 116 -10.18 -4.13 4.66
CA TYR A 116 -10.68 -3.39 5.83
C TYR A 116 -12.21 -3.26 5.85
N THR A 117 -12.80 -2.93 4.70
CA THR A 117 -14.26 -2.79 4.54
C THR A 117 -14.99 -4.14 4.59
N SER A 118 -14.34 -5.23 4.19
CA SER A 118 -14.89 -6.60 4.24
C SER A 118 -14.95 -7.19 5.65
N LEU A 119 -14.06 -6.77 6.56
CA LEU A 119 -14.03 -7.32 7.90
C LEU A 119 -15.30 -6.96 8.68
N HIS A 120 -15.78 -7.83 9.56
CA HIS A 120 -16.92 -7.50 10.43
C HIS A 120 -16.54 -6.44 11.47
N LYS A 121 -17.46 -5.51 11.78
CA LYS A 121 -17.27 -4.57 12.90
C LYS A 121 -17.32 -5.35 14.21
N LYS A 122 -16.17 -5.56 14.85
CA LYS A 122 -16.12 -5.96 16.27
C LYS A 122 -16.03 -4.70 17.13
N ARG A 123 -16.90 -4.59 18.13
CA ARG A 123 -16.78 -3.59 19.19
C ARG A 123 -15.72 -4.08 20.17
N THR A 124 -14.47 -3.83 19.84
CA THR A 124 -13.36 -4.02 20.76
C THR A 124 -12.77 -2.66 21.04
N VAL A 125 -12.84 -2.25 22.31
CA VAL A 125 -12.27 -0.99 22.78
C VAL A 125 -10.81 -1.25 23.08
N ILE A 126 -9.93 -0.87 22.17
CA ILE A 126 -8.50 -0.79 22.45
C ILE A 126 -8.24 0.63 22.94
N ASN A 127 -7.70 0.77 24.16
CA ASN A 127 -7.35 2.07 24.70
C ASN A 127 -5.99 2.50 24.14
N VAL A 128 -6.03 3.22 23.03
CA VAL A 128 -4.85 3.82 22.38
C VAL A 128 -4.76 5.27 22.86
N PRO A 129 -3.56 5.81 23.19
CA PRO A 129 -3.42 7.23 23.50
C PRO A 129 -3.81 8.08 22.28
N HIS A 130 -4.63 9.10 22.49
CA HIS A 130 -5.06 10.01 21.43
C HIS A 130 -4.57 11.44 21.72
N PHE A 131 -3.94 12.07 20.73
CA PHE A 131 -3.45 13.44 20.82
C PHE A 131 -4.28 14.38 19.94
N LYS A 132 -4.27 15.67 20.28
CA LYS A 132 -4.81 16.71 19.39
C LYS A 132 -4.00 16.73 18.09
N ILE A 133 -4.66 17.11 16.99
CA ILE A 133 -4.08 17.06 15.64
C ILE A 133 -2.79 17.88 15.55
N VAL A 134 -2.81 19.14 15.99
CA VAL A 134 -1.67 20.06 15.87
C VAL A 134 -0.38 19.52 16.54
N PRO A 135 -0.37 19.17 17.85
CA PRO A 135 0.86 18.65 18.46
C PRO A 135 1.30 17.33 17.85
N LEU A 136 0.38 16.50 17.35
CA LEU A 136 0.72 15.25 16.68
C LEU A 136 1.40 15.51 15.32
N ILE A 137 0.90 16.46 14.51
CA ILE A 137 1.55 16.88 13.26
C ILE A 137 2.96 17.40 13.56
N MET A 138 3.12 18.24 14.57
CA MET A 138 4.44 18.76 14.95
C MET A 138 5.40 17.64 15.35
N LEU A 139 4.94 16.68 16.16
CA LEU A 139 5.74 15.53 16.56
C LEU A 139 6.18 14.70 15.34
N VAL A 140 5.23 14.38 14.45
CA VAL A 140 5.46 13.62 13.20
C VAL A 140 6.47 14.35 12.32
N ALA A 141 6.31 15.67 12.13
CA ALA A 141 7.21 16.48 11.33
C ALA A 141 8.63 16.53 11.92
N VAL A 142 8.75 16.71 13.24
CA VAL A 142 10.07 16.69 13.93
C VAL A 142 10.74 15.34 13.74
N LEU A 143 10.02 14.24 13.94
CA LEU A 143 10.57 12.89 13.74
C LEU A 143 11.00 12.66 12.29
N GLN A 144 10.21 13.10 11.31
CA GLN A 144 10.58 13.01 9.90
C GLN A 144 11.83 13.83 9.59
N ILE A 145 11.95 15.06 10.10
CA ILE A 145 13.14 15.90 9.90
C ILE A 145 14.38 15.24 10.50
N LEU A 146 14.27 14.66 11.71
CA LEU A 146 15.39 13.95 12.35
C LEU A 146 15.84 12.74 11.52
N VAL A 147 14.90 11.96 10.98
CA VAL A 147 15.23 10.82 10.12
C VAL A 147 15.81 11.29 8.79
N LEU A 148 15.24 12.31 8.15
CA LEU A 148 15.74 12.90 6.90
C LEU A 148 17.16 13.46 7.07
N TYR A 149 17.43 14.14 8.19
CA TYR A 149 18.78 14.56 8.54
C TYR A 149 19.71 13.34 8.62
N SER A 150 19.30 12.28 9.30
CA SER A 150 20.10 11.05 9.38
C SER A 150 20.32 10.39 8.01
N LEU A 151 19.36 10.45 7.09
CA LEU A 151 19.44 9.91 5.73
C LEU A 151 20.45 10.67 4.89
N ILE A 152 20.34 11.99 4.84
CA ILE A 152 21.18 12.85 4.01
C ILE A 152 22.65 12.73 4.41
N PHE A 153 22.92 12.61 5.71
CA PHE A 153 24.30 12.61 6.21
C PHE A 153 24.87 11.21 6.45
N HIS A 154 24.03 10.17 6.53
CA HIS A 154 24.49 8.81 6.86
C HIS A 154 23.69 7.75 6.10
N ASN A 155 24.35 7.01 5.20
CA ASN A 155 23.80 5.80 4.55
C ASN A 155 22.41 6.06 3.90
N PRO A 156 22.38 6.91 2.85
CA PRO A 156 21.15 7.23 2.11
C PRO A 156 20.56 6.04 1.38
N GLU A 157 21.31 4.95 1.20
CA GLU A 157 20.84 3.69 0.63
C GLU A 157 19.96 2.88 1.59
N SER A 158 19.88 3.24 2.87
CA SER A 158 19.14 2.48 3.89
C SER A 158 17.61 2.53 3.70
N TYR A 159 17.03 1.42 3.27
CA TYR A 159 15.59 1.29 3.03
C TYR A 159 14.77 1.56 4.30
N ILE A 160 15.11 0.97 5.44
CA ILE A 160 14.38 1.19 6.70
C ILE A 160 14.28 2.67 7.09
N LYS A 161 15.29 3.49 6.78
CA LYS A 161 15.24 4.93 7.07
C LYS A 161 14.25 5.66 6.17
N TRP A 162 14.24 5.32 4.89
CA TRP A 162 13.22 5.82 3.97
C TRP A 162 11.82 5.37 4.40
N LEU A 163 11.68 4.10 4.79
CA LEU A 163 10.44 3.54 5.33
C LEU A 163 9.94 4.28 6.58
N LEU A 164 10.87 4.68 7.47
CA LEU A 164 10.54 5.49 8.64
C LEU A 164 9.86 6.80 8.25
N VAL A 165 10.42 7.51 7.26
CA VAL A 165 9.90 8.81 6.80
C VAL A 165 8.53 8.67 6.13
N PHE A 166 8.40 7.71 5.22
CA PHE A 166 7.29 7.66 4.28
C PHE A 166 6.13 6.74 4.68
N ALA A 167 6.38 5.73 5.52
CA ALA A 167 5.34 4.77 5.93
C ALA A 167 5.13 4.73 7.45
N ILE A 168 6.19 4.50 8.24
CA ILE A 168 6.06 4.23 9.68
C ILE A 168 5.61 5.50 10.43
N ILE A 169 6.33 6.61 10.31
CA ILE A 169 5.99 7.84 11.03
C ILE A 169 4.60 8.37 10.62
N PRO A 170 4.24 8.41 9.32
CA PRO A 170 2.87 8.75 8.90
C PRO A 170 1.81 7.80 9.47
N SER A 171 2.09 6.51 9.63
CA SER A 171 1.12 5.58 10.21
C SER A 171 0.76 5.94 11.66
N PHE A 172 1.74 6.40 12.45
CA PHE A 172 1.51 6.82 13.84
C PHE A 172 0.63 8.06 13.94
N PHE A 173 0.66 8.94 12.94
CA PHE A 173 -0.30 10.05 12.86
C PHE A 173 -1.73 9.53 12.92
N TYR A 174 -2.07 8.56 12.07
CA TYR A 174 -3.43 7.99 12.03
C TYR A 174 -3.74 7.15 13.26
N ILE A 175 -2.78 6.39 13.79
CA ILE A 175 -2.99 5.60 15.01
C ILE A 175 -3.28 6.49 16.23
N PHE A 176 -2.67 7.67 16.33
CA PHE A 176 -2.75 8.47 17.55
C PHE A 176 -3.61 9.73 17.42
N ARG A 177 -4.21 9.99 16.25
CA ARG A 177 -5.03 11.18 16.03
C ARG A 177 -6.38 11.06 16.74
N LYS A 178 -6.70 12.05 17.59
CA LYS A 178 -8.03 12.14 18.22
C LYS A 178 -9.13 12.38 17.18
N GLY A 179 -10.27 11.69 17.33
CA GLY A 179 -11.46 11.87 16.49
C GLY A 179 -11.59 10.87 15.34
N GLU A 180 -10.64 9.94 15.19
CA GLU A 180 -10.71 8.93 14.14
C GLU A 180 -11.78 7.88 14.39
N LYS A 181 -12.56 7.61 13.35
CA LYS A 181 -13.58 6.54 13.34
C LYS A 181 -12.99 5.24 12.81
N ILE A 182 -11.81 4.85 13.30
CA ILE A 182 -11.12 3.63 12.88
C ILE A 182 -11.34 2.52 13.89
N SER A 183 -11.59 1.32 13.39
CA SER A 183 -11.55 0.11 14.20
C SER A 183 -10.12 -0.42 14.24
N TYR A 184 -9.37 -0.14 15.31
CA TYR A 184 -7.99 -0.63 15.49
C TYR A 184 -7.83 -2.14 15.26
N PRO A 185 -8.71 -3.03 15.75
CA PRO A 185 -8.61 -4.46 15.47
C PRO A 185 -8.69 -4.79 13.98
N LYS A 186 -9.56 -4.09 13.23
CA LYS A 186 -9.63 -4.26 11.77
C LYS A 186 -8.39 -3.71 11.09
N LEU A 187 -7.94 -2.52 11.52
CA LEU A 187 -6.76 -1.86 10.99
C LEU A 187 -5.54 -2.79 11.09
N ILE A 188 -5.26 -3.29 12.30
CA ILE A 188 -4.15 -4.20 12.56
C ILE A 188 -4.33 -5.51 11.79
N LEU A 189 -5.52 -6.11 11.79
CA LEU A 189 -5.75 -7.34 11.03
C LEU A 189 -5.54 -7.13 9.52
N THR A 190 -6.00 -6.02 8.95
CA THR A 190 -5.76 -5.69 7.55
C THR A 190 -4.28 -5.48 7.27
N ALA A 191 -3.58 -4.69 8.09
CA ALA A 191 -2.15 -4.47 7.93
C ALA A 191 -1.35 -5.78 8.03
N SER A 192 -1.70 -6.66 8.97
CA SER A 192 -1.10 -8.00 9.09
C SER A 192 -1.37 -8.87 7.85
N ILE A 193 -2.60 -8.88 7.34
CA ILE A 193 -2.92 -9.62 6.11
C ILE A 193 -2.10 -9.10 4.93
N MET A 194 -1.99 -7.77 4.79
CA MET A 194 -1.20 -7.16 3.72
C MET A 194 0.28 -7.52 3.83
N GLY A 195 0.88 -7.38 5.01
CA GLY A 195 2.28 -7.81 5.24
C GLY A 195 2.51 -9.30 4.96
N LEU A 196 1.54 -10.17 5.28
CA LEU A 196 1.64 -11.60 4.98
C LEU A 196 1.48 -11.92 3.48
N ILE A 197 0.63 -11.18 2.75
CA ILE A 197 0.45 -11.35 1.30
C ILE A 197 1.70 -10.89 0.54
N THR A 198 2.42 -9.88 1.06
CA THR A 198 3.66 -9.38 0.47
C THR A 198 4.74 -10.46 0.38
N ILE A 199 4.85 -11.37 1.35
CA ILE A 199 5.87 -12.43 1.34
C ILE A 199 5.81 -13.27 0.05
N PRO A 200 4.71 -13.97 -0.29
CA PRO A 200 4.67 -14.74 -1.53
C PRO A 200 4.71 -13.86 -2.78
N TYR A 201 4.22 -12.62 -2.73
CA TYR A 201 4.22 -11.73 -3.89
C TYR A 201 5.64 -11.30 -4.21
N ASP A 202 6.32 -10.65 -3.27
CA ASP A 202 7.67 -10.14 -3.50
C ASP A 202 8.65 -11.26 -3.81
N TYR A 203 8.49 -12.44 -3.19
CA TYR A 203 9.29 -13.60 -3.59
C TYR A 203 9.18 -13.91 -5.09
N ILE A 204 7.96 -13.88 -5.65
CA ILE A 204 7.69 -14.13 -7.07
C ILE A 204 8.19 -12.97 -7.94
N PHE A 205 7.88 -11.73 -7.55
CA PHE A 205 8.23 -10.53 -8.32
C PHE A 205 9.75 -10.33 -8.34
N MET A 206 10.44 -10.45 -7.21
CA MET A 206 11.89 -10.27 -7.14
C MET A 206 12.67 -11.32 -7.91
N SER A 207 12.11 -12.53 -8.06
CA SER A 207 12.74 -13.59 -8.85
C SER A 207 12.77 -13.27 -10.35
N HIS A 208 12.00 -12.28 -10.83
CA HIS A 208 11.80 -12.06 -12.26
C HIS A 208 11.74 -10.60 -12.70
N SER A 209 11.49 -9.63 -11.82
CA SER A 209 10.97 -8.31 -12.19
C SER A 209 11.74 -7.13 -11.63
N TRP A 210 12.24 -7.23 -10.41
CA TRP A 210 12.90 -6.12 -9.70
C TRP A 210 13.82 -6.68 -8.63
N TYR A 211 14.71 -5.86 -8.09
CA TYR A 211 15.65 -6.31 -7.07
C TYR A 211 16.01 -5.18 -6.09
N HIS A 212 16.42 -5.59 -4.89
CA HIS A 212 17.04 -4.68 -3.93
C HIS A 212 18.55 -4.82 -3.96
N TYR A 213 19.23 -3.73 -3.68
CA TYR A 213 20.65 -3.78 -3.34
C TYR A 213 20.78 -4.34 -1.92
N ASP A 214 21.61 -5.38 -1.75
CA ASP A 214 21.74 -6.04 -0.43
C ASP A 214 22.32 -5.10 0.66
N THR A 215 23.00 -4.02 0.25
CA THR A 215 23.48 -2.97 1.17
C THR A 215 22.36 -2.08 1.70
N ALA A 216 21.20 -2.05 1.03
CA ALA A 216 20.09 -1.16 1.37
C ALA A 216 19.14 -1.76 2.42
N ILE A 217 19.03 -3.09 2.48
CA ILE A 217 18.02 -3.80 3.27
C ILE A 217 18.54 -4.22 4.64
N ILE A 218 17.65 -4.34 5.62
CA ILE A 218 18.05 -4.77 6.98
C ILE A 218 18.22 -6.29 7.10
N GLY A 219 17.64 -7.05 6.17
CA GLY A 219 17.68 -8.51 6.16
C GLY A 219 16.53 -9.11 5.38
N ARG A 220 16.48 -10.45 5.32
CA ARG A 220 15.47 -11.19 4.57
C ARG A 220 14.76 -12.25 5.41
N ILE A 221 13.49 -12.49 5.13
CA ILE A 221 12.70 -13.62 5.62
C ILE A 221 12.23 -14.41 4.41
N VAL A 222 12.68 -15.67 4.28
CA VAL A 222 12.33 -16.54 3.13
C VAL A 222 12.67 -15.86 1.79
N GLY A 223 13.82 -15.18 1.71
CA GLY A 223 14.29 -14.48 0.50
C GLY A 223 13.71 -13.08 0.29
N VAL A 224 12.65 -12.70 1.00
CA VAL A 224 11.99 -11.38 0.89
C VAL A 224 12.57 -10.39 1.90
N PRO A 225 12.87 -9.14 1.52
CA PRO A 225 13.30 -8.11 2.46
C PRO A 225 12.31 -7.91 3.60
N ILE A 226 12.82 -7.79 4.82
CA ILE A 226 11.99 -7.46 5.98
C ILE A 226 11.34 -6.09 5.79
N ASP A 227 12.06 -5.17 5.15
CA ASP A 227 11.63 -3.81 4.84
C ASP A 227 10.30 -3.78 4.05
N ASP A 228 10.10 -4.68 3.07
CA ASP A 228 8.85 -4.72 2.28
C ASP A 228 7.64 -5.22 3.07
N ILE A 229 7.87 -6.18 3.98
CA ILE A 229 6.83 -6.65 4.90
C ILE A 229 6.37 -5.49 5.79
N LEU A 230 7.34 -4.71 6.31
CA LEU A 230 7.08 -3.52 7.10
C LEU A 230 6.40 -2.43 6.26
N PHE A 231 6.85 -2.22 5.02
CA PHE A 231 6.23 -1.31 4.05
C PHE A 231 4.75 -1.64 3.88
N SER A 232 4.43 -2.87 3.50
CA SER A 232 3.06 -3.29 3.28
C SER A 232 2.19 -3.13 4.54
N PHE A 233 2.74 -3.46 5.72
CA PHE A 233 2.05 -3.30 6.99
C PHE A 233 1.74 -1.83 7.30
N PHE A 234 2.75 -0.96 7.34
CA PHE A 234 2.59 0.44 7.75
C PHE A 234 1.90 1.30 6.69
N THR A 235 2.18 1.06 5.41
CA THR A 235 1.49 1.75 4.31
C THR A 235 0.01 1.41 4.31
N SER A 236 -0.39 0.18 4.65
CA SER A 236 -1.80 -0.19 4.81
C SER A 236 -2.49 0.60 5.93
N ILE A 237 -1.78 0.84 7.04
CA ILE A 237 -2.31 1.68 8.14
C ILE A 237 -2.54 3.11 7.65
N THR A 238 -1.54 3.70 7.00
CA THR A 238 -1.62 5.07 6.45
C THR A 238 -2.75 5.20 5.42
N ILE A 239 -2.88 4.24 4.51
CA ILE A 239 -3.95 4.20 3.50
C ILE A 239 -5.34 4.17 4.15
N ILE A 240 -5.56 3.28 5.13
CA ILE A 240 -6.85 3.16 5.81
C ILE A 240 -7.13 4.40 6.64
N GLY A 241 -6.12 4.92 7.34
CA GLY A 241 -6.17 6.18 8.07
C GLY A 241 -6.62 7.33 7.20
N PHE A 242 -5.94 7.52 6.07
CA PHE A 242 -6.28 8.54 5.09
C PHE A 242 -7.69 8.34 4.52
N TYR A 243 -8.01 7.14 4.00
CA TYR A 243 -9.30 6.81 3.41
C TYR A 243 -10.48 7.07 4.36
N THR A 244 -10.34 6.71 5.63
CA THR A 244 -11.40 6.95 6.63
C THR A 244 -11.54 8.43 7.02
N SER A 245 -10.47 9.21 6.84
CA SER A 245 -10.43 10.66 7.08
C SER A 245 -11.01 11.49 5.94
N VAL A 246 -11.04 10.98 4.71
CA VAL A 246 -11.60 11.71 3.56
C VAL A 246 -13.10 12.01 3.82
N PRO A 247 -13.57 13.27 3.70
CA PRO A 247 -14.98 13.60 3.86
C PRO A 247 -15.86 12.92 2.81
N HIS A 248 -17.05 12.43 3.20
CA HIS A 248 -17.95 11.70 2.30
C HIS A 248 -18.57 12.59 1.21
N ASN A 249 -19.04 13.80 1.58
CA ASN A 249 -19.81 14.65 0.66
C ASN A 249 -18.93 15.54 -0.22
N HIS A 250 -17.76 15.94 0.29
CA HIS A 250 -16.84 16.84 -0.38
C HIS A 250 -15.39 16.36 -0.17
N PRO A 251 -14.97 15.28 -0.83
CA PRO A 251 -13.64 14.72 -0.65
C PRO A 251 -12.53 15.69 -1.09
N PHE A 252 -12.83 16.68 -1.94
CA PHE A 252 -11.86 17.69 -2.40
C PHE A 252 -12.01 19.07 -1.72
N THR A 253 -13.20 19.41 -1.22
CA THR A 253 -13.53 20.76 -0.74
C THR A 253 -14.16 20.80 0.66
N GLY A 254 -14.34 19.63 1.28
CA GLY A 254 -14.96 19.50 2.59
C GLY A 254 -14.05 19.99 3.69
N LYS A 255 -14.64 20.32 4.84
CA LYS A 255 -13.85 20.57 6.05
C LYS A 255 -13.25 19.24 6.51
N TRP A 256 -11.96 19.04 6.24
CA TRP A 256 -11.16 17.91 6.72
C TRP A 256 -10.94 17.93 8.23
N LEU A 257 -11.22 19.08 8.85
CA LEU A 257 -11.24 19.31 10.29
C LEU A 257 -12.71 19.49 10.68
N ASP A 258 -13.28 18.51 11.38
CA ASP A 258 -14.60 18.68 11.99
C ASP A 258 -14.57 19.93 12.89
N LYS A 259 -15.70 20.64 12.94
CA LYS A 259 -15.88 21.90 13.68
C LYS A 259 -15.79 21.76 15.20
N ASP A 260 -15.51 20.56 15.71
CA ASP A 260 -15.45 20.25 17.15
C ASP A 260 -14.02 20.33 17.72
N ILE A 261 -13.21 21.26 17.18
CA ILE A 261 -11.93 21.70 17.78
C ILE A 261 -12.21 22.71 18.89
#